data_AF-A0A2N2JW19-F1
#
_entry.id   AF-A0A2N2JW19-F1
#
_cell.length_a   1.000
_cell.length_b   1.000
_cell.length_c   1.000
_cell.angle_alpha   90.00
_cell.angle_beta   90.00
_cell.angle_gamma   90.00
#
_symmetry.space_group_name_H-M   'P 1'
#
loop_
_entity.id
_entity.type
_entity.pdbx_description
1 polymer ?
#
loop_
_entity_poly.entity_id
_entity_poly.type
_entity_poly.pdbx_seq_one_letter_code
_entity_poly.pdbx_strand_id
1 'polypeptide(L)' 'MDGKLNFIVYFRSWDLWNGFPANLGAIQLLKEYMACCIGVEDGEIIAASKGLHLYDYVWELAKLRTLMG' A
#
# COMPACT_ATOMS: atom_id res chain seq x y z
N MET A 1 -18.48 4.35 -9.59
CA MET A 1 -17.15 5.01 -9.58
C MET A 1 -17.26 6.53 -9.68
N ASP A 2 -18.45 7.11 -9.81
CA ASP A 2 -18.57 8.55 -9.99
C ASP A 2 -18.26 9.31 -8.71
N GLY A 3 -17.50 10.41 -8.87
CA GLY A 3 -17.16 11.33 -7.77
C GLY A 3 -16.08 10.87 -6.79
N LYS A 4 -15.29 9.83 -7.12
CA LYS A 4 -14.21 9.32 -6.25
C LYS A 4 -12.85 9.32 -6.93
N LEU A 5 -11.80 9.69 -6.18
CA LEU A 5 -10.42 9.55 -6.63
C LEU A 5 -9.90 8.14 -6.34
N ASN A 6 -9.70 7.33 -7.38
CA ASN A 6 -9.14 5.99 -7.26
C ASN A 6 -7.67 6.00 -7.71
N PHE A 7 -6.81 5.30 -6.97
CA PHE A 7 -5.41 5.12 -7.33
C PHE A 7 -5.17 3.71 -7.83
N ILE A 8 -4.50 3.59 -8.98
CA ILE A 8 -3.97 2.32 -9.47
C ILE A 8 -2.45 2.46 -9.46
N VAL A 9 -1.80 1.79 -8.52
CA VAL A 9 -0.36 1.91 -8.29
C VAL A 9 0.34 0.60 -8.56
N TYR A 10 1.43 0.68 -9.33
CA TYR A 10 2.22 -0.49 -9.72
C TYR A 10 3.65 -0.36 -9.19
N PHE A 11 4.04 -1.30 -8.34
CA PHE A 11 5.38 -1.43 -7.80
C PHE A 11 6.15 -2.49 -8.59
N ARG A 12 7.24 -2.10 -9.26
CA ARG A 12 8.09 -3.08 -9.96
C ARG A 12 8.77 -4.06 -9.00
N SER A 13 9.05 -3.60 -7.78
CA SER A 13 9.62 -4.35 -6.67
C SER A 13 9.09 -3.73 -5.39
N TRP A 14 8.74 -4.55 -4.40
CA TRP A 14 8.16 -4.08 -3.15
C TRP A 14 8.63 -4.94 -1.99
N ASP A 15 9.28 -4.31 -1.01
CA ASP A 15 9.57 -4.93 0.29
C ASP A 15 8.25 -5.14 1.05
N LEU A 16 7.89 -6.39 1.31
CA LEU A 16 6.66 -6.78 1.99
C LEU A 16 6.65 -6.39 3.48
N TRP A 17 7.80 -6.25 4.13
CA TRP A 17 7.83 -6.06 5.57
C TRP A 17 7.75 -4.60 5.98
N ASN A 18 8.66 -3.78 5.47
CA ASN A 18 8.72 -2.37 5.85
C ASN A 18 8.09 -1.48 4.77
N GLY A 19 8.44 -1.72 3.51
CA GLY A 19 7.93 -0.95 2.37
C GLY A 19 6.41 -1.03 2.23
N PHE A 20 5.82 -2.23 2.26
CA PHE A 20 4.39 -2.44 2.03
C PHE A 20 3.49 -1.61 2.95
N PRO A 21 3.58 -1.74 4.29
CA PRO A 21 2.73 -0.96 5.18
C PRO A 21 3.03 0.55 5.11
N ALA A 22 4.30 0.95 5.04
CA ALA A 22 4.68 2.36 5.02
C ALA A 22 4.24 3.06 3.73
N ASN A 23 4.41 2.41 2.58
CA ASN A 23 4.03 2.97 1.28
C ASN A 23 2.52 3.06 1.14
N LEU A 24 1.76 2.03 1.53
CA LEU A 24 0.29 2.10 1.46
C LEU A 24 -0.27 3.19 2.37
N GLY A 25 0.25 3.33 3.60
CA GLY A 25 -0.15 4.41 4.49
C GLY A 25 0.12 5.80 3.90
N ALA A 26 1.33 6.03 3.39
CA ALA A 26 1.68 7.30 2.77
C ALA A 26 0.87 7.60 1.49
N ILE A 27 0.60 6.59 0.66
CA ILE A 27 -0.20 6.75 -0.56
C ILE A 27 -1.67 7.00 -0.24
N GLN A 28 -2.23 6.39 0.81
CA GLN A 28 -3.58 6.70 1.28
C GLN A 28 -3.69 8.17 1.69
N LEU A 29 -2.75 8.68 2.50
CA LEU A 29 -2.73 10.09 2.89
C LEU A 29 -2.59 11.03 1.68
N LEU A 30 -1.76 10.67 0.70
CA LEU A 30 -1.62 11.43 -0.54
C LEU A 30 -2.92 11.47 -1.34
N LYS A 31 -3.60 10.33 -1.48
CA LYS A 31 -4.88 10.23 -2.20
C LYS A 31 -5.96 11.04 -1.50
N GLU A 32 -6.10 10.93 -0.18
CA GLU A 32 -7.05 11.74 0.61
C GLU A 32 -6.79 13.24 0.44
N TYR A 33 -5.52 13.65 0.52
CA TYR A 33 -5.13 15.04 0.27
C TYR A 33 -5.52 15.51 -1.13
N MET A 34 -5.19 14.74 -2.16
CA MET A 34 -5.52 15.07 -3.55
C MET A 34 -7.04 15.09 -3.80
N ALA A 35 -7.78 14.14 -3.23
CA ALA A 35 -9.24 14.07 -3.33
C ALA A 35 -9.87 15.34 -2.74
N CYS A 36 -9.40 15.77 -1.56
CA CYS A 36 -9.81 17.02 -0.94
C CYS A 36 -9.51 18.25 -1.83
N CYS A 37 -8.30 18.33 -2.40
CA CYS A 37 -7.91 19.46 -3.25
C CYS A 37 -8.76 19.62 -4.52
N ILE A 38 -9.25 18.51 -5.09
CA ILE A 38 -10.05 18.54 -6.32
C ILE A 38 -11.56 18.39 -6.07
N GLY A 39 -11.99 18.35 -4.81
CA GLY A 39 -13.40 18.33 -4.41
C GLY A 39 -14.12 17.01 -4.72
N VAL A 40 -13.42 15.87 -4.62
CA VAL A 40 -14.00 14.53 -4.82
C VAL A 40 -13.82 13.67 -3.56
N GLU A 41 -14.56 12.57 -3.46
CA GLU A 41 -14.45 11.64 -2.34
C GLU A 41 -13.20 10.74 -2.45
N ASP A 42 -12.78 10.19 -1.31
CA ASP A 42 -11.76 9.14 -1.29
C ASP A 42 -12.29 7.84 -1.91
N GLY A 43 -11.53 7.31 -2.88
CA GLY A 43 -11.84 6.08 -3.61
C GLY A 43 -10.97 4.89 -3.19
N GLU A 44 -10.82 3.90 -4.07
CA GLU A 44 -10.01 2.71 -3.78
C GLU A 44 -8.53 2.91 -4.14
N ILE A 45 -7.65 2.15 -3.48
CA ILE A 45 -6.28 1.91 -3.95
C ILE A 45 -6.23 0.48 -4.48
N ILE A 46 -5.93 0.34 -5.78
CA ILE A 46 -5.57 -0.94 -6.39
C ILE A 46 -4.05 -0.96 -6.51
N ALA A 47 -3.39 -1.68 -5.61
CA ALA A 47 -1.95 -1.84 -5.59
C ALA A 47 -1.54 -3.19 -6.20
N ALA A 48 -0.69 -3.15 -7.22
CA ALA A 48 -0.12 -4.33 -7.84
C ALA A 48 1.42 -4.31 -7.71
N SER A 49 2.03 -5.49 -7.58
CA SER A 49 3.48 -5.62 -7.60
C SER A 49 3.93 -6.80 -8.44
N LYS A 50 5.00 -6.61 -9.21
CA LYS A 50 5.69 -7.71 -9.90
C LYS A 50 6.67 -8.47 -9.01
N GLY A 51 7.22 -7.82 -7.99
CA GLY A 51 8.30 -8.33 -7.17
C GLY A 51 8.09 -8.06 -5.69
N LEU A 52 6.97 -8.56 -5.14
CA LEU A 52 6.73 -8.50 -3.70
C LEU A 52 7.60 -9.55 -3.00
N HIS A 53 8.43 -9.13 -2.05
CA HIS A 53 9.41 -10.02 -1.43
C HIS A 53 9.69 -9.65 0.03
N LEU A 54 10.16 -10.62 0.80
CA LEU A 54 10.79 -10.42 2.10
C LEU A 54 12.31 -10.51 1.94
N TYR A 55 13.05 -9.64 2.62
CA TYR A 55 14.48 -9.82 2.77
C TYR A 55 14.78 -11.02 3.67
N ASP A 56 15.91 -11.69 3.43
CA ASP A 56 16.25 -12.94 4.12
C ASP A 56 16.27 -12.80 5.64
N TYR A 57 16.77 -11.67 6.16
CA TYR A 57 16.84 -11.40 7.59
C TYR A 57 15.47 -11.16 8.26
N VAL A 58 14.39 -11.04 7.48
CA VAL A 58 13.06 -10.70 7.98
C VAL A 58 12.18 -11.93 8.19
N TRP A 59 12.49 -13.07 7.57
CA TRP A 59 11.61 -14.24 7.55
C TRP A 59 11.18 -14.73 8.94
N GLU A 60 12.08 -14.76 9.92
CA GLU A 60 11.72 -15.19 11.27
C GLU A 60 10.74 -14.23 11.95
N LEU A 61 10.90 -12.92 11.77
CA LEU A 61 9.95 -11.93 12.27
C LEU A 61 8.59 -12.05 11.56
N ALA A 62 8.60 -12.29 10.26
CA ALA A 62 7.38 -12.47 9.48
C ALA A 62 6.59 -13.70 9.95
N LYS A 63 7.26 -14.83 10.19
CA LYS A 63 6.63 -16.03 10.76
C LYS A 63 6.01 -15.74 12.12
N LEU A 64 6.75 -15.13 13.04
CA LEU A 64 6.23 -14.76 14.37
C LEU A 64 4.97 -13.90 14.28
N ARG A 65 4.93 -12.93 13.36
CA ARG A 65 3.76 -12.08 13.15
C ARG A 65 2.52 -12.86 12.70
N THR A 66 2.69 -13.93 11.94
CA THR A 66 1.58 -14.79 11.47
C THR A 66 1.09 -15.83 12.49
N LEU A 67 1.89 -16.17 13.49
CA LEU A 67 1.55 -17.17 14.51
C LEU A 67 0.71 -16.60 15.67
N MET A 68 0.57 -15.28 15.74
CA MET A 68 -0.22 -14.59 16.78
C MET A 68 -1.67 -14.31 16.35
N GLY A 69 -2.21 -15.09 15.41
CA GLY A 69 -3.58 -14.97 14.89
C GLY A 69 -4.58 -15.87 15.60
#